data_AF-A0A3L7XF92-F1
#
_entry.id   AF-A0A3L7XF92-F1
#
_cell.length_a   1.000
_cell.length_b   1.000
_cell.length_c   1.000
_cell.angle_alpha   90.00
_cell.angle_beta   90.00
_cell.angle_gamma   90.00
#
_symmetry.space_group_name_H-M   'P 1'
#
loop_
_entity.id
_entity.type
_entity.pdbx_description
1 polymer ?
#
loop_
_entity_poly.entity_id
_entity_poly.type
_entity_poly.pdbx_seq_one_letter_code
_entity_poly.pdbx_strand_id
1 'polypeptide(L)' 'MMRFDRFTERAQDAATRAYEILQRYGHNQVDTEHILLALLEQTDGAVPQLMESMQVDNGAAQQRLDDVLRA' A
#
# COMPACT_ATOMS: atom_id res chain seq x y z
N MET A 1 -15.79 -10.54 7.08
CA MET A 1 -14.57 -9.80 7.47
C MET A 1 -13.38 -10.64 7.05
N MET A 2 -12.51 -10.12 6.17
CA MET A 2 -11.27 -10.81 5.80
C MET A 2 -10.49 -11.13 7.08
N ARG A 3 -10.18 -12.40 7.33
CA ARG A 3 -9.38 -12.79 8.49
C ARG A 3 -7.92 -12.80 8.07
N PHE A 4 -7.18 -11.77 8.51
CA PHE A 4 -5.74 -11.66 8.34
C PHE A 4 -4.98 -12.08 9.61
N ASP A 5 -5.63 -12.86 10.49
CA ASP A 5 -5.14 -13.31 11.79
C ASP A 5 -3.84 -14.14 11.73
N ARG A 6 -3.44 -14.58 10.53
CA ARG A 6 -2.16 -15.27 10.29
C ARG A 6 -1.01 -14.35 9.85
N PHE A 7 -1.28 -13.08 9.59
CA PHE A 7 -0.28 -12.09 9.22
C PHE A 7 0.24 -11.34 10.44
N THR A 8 1.40 -10.70 10.30
CA THR A 8 1.90 -9.76 11.32
C THR A 8 0.92 -8.59 11.47
N GLU A 9 0.88 -7.95 12.64
CA GLU A 9 0.00 -6.80 12.89
C GLU A 9 0.16 -5.71 11.82
N ARG A 10 1.40 -5.41 11.41
CA ARG A 10 1.69 -4.46 10.33
C ARG A 10 1.11 -4.89 8.97
N ALA A 11 1.13 -6.18 8.65
CA ALA A 11 0.54 -6.66 7.40
C ALA A 11 -1.00 -6.66 7.46
N GLN A 12 -1.60 -6.88 8.64
CA GLN A 12 -3.05 -6.72 8.84
C GLN A 12 -3.48 -5.26 8.69
N ASP A 13 -2.69 -4.32 9.23
CA ASP A 13 -2.88 -2.88 9.06
C ASP A 13 -2.78 -2.47 7.58
N ALA A 14 -1.75 -2.93 6.87
CA ALA A 14 -1.59 -2.66 5.43
C ALA A 14 -2.78 -3.19 4.62
N ALA A 15 -3.28 -4.39 4.93
CA ALA A 15 -4.46 -4.95 4.27
C ALA A 15 -5.71 -4.11 4.53
N THR A 16 -5.87 -3.59 5.75
CA THR A 16 -6.98 -2.68 6.10
C THR A 16 -6.87 -1.35 5.35
N ARG A 17 -5.68 -0.75 5.34
CA ARG A 17 -5.40 0.48 4.59
C ARG A 17 -5.62 0.33 3.09
N ALA A 18 -5.30 -0.83 2.49
CA ALA A 18 -5.56 -1.08 1.08
C ALA A 18 -7.06 -0.94 0.73
N TYR A 19 -7.96 -1.34 1.64
CA TYR A 19 -9.40 -1.12 1.48
C TYR A 19 -9.79 0.37 1.62
N GLU A 20 -9.16 1.11 2.53
CA GLU A 20 -9.39 2.55 2.66
C GLU A 20 -8.96 3.30 1.40
N ILE A 21 -7.83 2.90 0.80
CA ILE A 21 -7.33 3.43 -0.46
C ILE A 21 -8.32 3.11 -1.58
N LEU A 22 -8.79 1.87 -1.70
CA LEU A 22 -9.84 1.49 -2.66
C LEU A 22 -11.05 2.42 -2.56
N GLN A 23 -11.52 2.70 -1.35
CA GLN A 23 -12.66 3.59 -1.13
C GLN A 23 -12.34 5.04 -1.52
N ARG A 24 -11.13 5.51 -1.22
CA ARG A 24 -10.65 6.86 -1.57
C ARG A 24 -10.64 7.09 -3.08
N TYR A 25 -10.22 6.10 -3.87
CA TYR A 25 -10.19 6.17 -5.33
C TYR A 25 -11.50 5.70 -6.00
N GLY A 26 -12.47 5.20 -5.24
CA GLY A 26 -13.77 4.78 -5.76
C GLY A 26 -13.72 3.48 -6.57
N HIS A 27 -12.72 2.62 -6.32
CA HIS A 27 -12.60 1.33 -6.96
C HIS A 27 -13.49 0.27 -6.30
N ASN A 28 -13.82 -0.78 -7.05
CA ASN A 28 -14.69 -1.87 -6.56
C ASN A 28 -13.91 -3.12 -6.12
N GLN A 29 -12.61 -3.19 -6.43
CA GLN A 29 -11.76 -4.32 -6.13
C GLN A 29 -10.39 -3.85 -5.64
N VAL A 30 -9.83 -4.55 -4.64
CA VAL A 30 -8.47 -4.31 -4.18
C VAL A 30 -7.52 -5.01 -5.15
N ASP A 31 -6.85 -4.21 -5.96
CA ASP A 31 -5.73 -4.64 -6.80
C ASP A 31 -4.37 -4.32 -6.17
N THR A 32 -3.30 -4.75 -6.82
CA THR A 32 -1.92 -4.70 -6.30
C THR A 32 -1.43 -3.31 -5.93
N GLU A 33 -1.89 -2.30 -6.64
CA GLU A 33 -1.54 -0.89 -6.48
C GLU A 33 -2.01 -0.36 -5.13
N HIS A 34 -3.20 -0.77 -4.68
CA HIS A 34 -3.75 -0.41 -3.37
C HIS A 34 -2.91 -1.01 -2.25
N ILE A 35 -2.49 -2.26 -2.41
CA ILE A 35 -1.67 -2.96 -1.41
C ILE A 35 -0.28 -2.34 -1.35
N LEU A 36 0.34 -2.06 -2.51
CA LEU A 36 1.65 -1.46 -2.57
C LEU A 36 1.65 -0.04 -1.98
N LEU A 37 0.65 0.78 -2.32
CA LEU A 37 0.50 2.11 -1.74
C LEU A 37 0.28 2.02 -0.23
N ALA A 38 -0.56 1.08 0.24
CA ALA A 38 -0.76 0.87 1.67
C ALA A 38 0.54 0.53 2.41
N LEU A 39 1.37 -0.34 1.84
CA LEU A 39 2.67 -0.72 2.40
C LEU A 39 3.69 0.44 2.38
N LEU A 40 3.70 1.24 1.32
CA LEU A 40 4.57 2.41 1.18
C LEU A 40 4.17 3.56 2.13
N GLU A 41 2.88 3.71 2.43
CA GLU A 41 2.39 4.72 3.38
C GLU A 41 2.60 4.32 4.86
N GLN A 42 3.13 3.13 5.16
CA GLN A 42 3.45 2.74 6.54
C GLN A 42 4.72 3.43 7.04
N THR A 43 4.56 4.34 8.00
CA THR A 43 5.67 4.97 8.72
C THR A 43 6.56 3.91 9.37
N ASP A 44 7.87 4.02 9.16
CA ASP A 44 8.88 3.06 9.63
C ASP A 44 8.58 1.60 9.19
N GLY A 45 7.90 1.46 8.05
CA GLY A 45 7.57 0.18 7.43
C GLY A 45 8.78 -0.48 6.77
N ALA A 46 8.75 -1.81 6.68
CA ALA A 46 9.82 -2.57 6.03
C ALA A 46 9.90 -2.29 4.52
N VAL A 47 8.79 -1.98 3.87
CA VAL A 47 8.73 -1.77 2.40
C VAL A 47 9.39 -0.45 1.99
N PRO A 48 9.09 0.72 2.60
CA PRO A 48 9.84 1.95 2.34
C PRO A 48 11.36 1.82 2.54
N GLN A 49 11.78 1.13 3.62
CA GLN A 49 13.20 0.88 3.90
C GLN A 49 13.86 -0.03 2.85
N LEU A 50 13.13 -1.06 2.38
CA LEU A 50 13.60 -1.94 1.32
C LEU A 50 13.76 -1.18 0.00
N MET A 51 12.78 -0.36 -0.38
CA MET A 51 12.86 0.51 -1.57
C MET A 51 14.07 1.43 -1.51
N GLU A 52 14.32 2.07 -0.36
CA GLU A 52 15.50 2.92 -0.15
C GLU A 52 16.81 2.14 -0.31
N SER A 53 16.91 0.93 0.25
CA SER A 53 18.07 0.05 0.09
C SER A 53 18.32 -0.38 -1.37
N MET A 54 17.24 -0.42 -2.17
CA MET A 54 17.27 -0.70 -3.60
C MET A 54 17.48 0.58 -4.43
N GLN A 55 17.69 1.73 -3.78
CA GLN A 55 17.85 3.04 -4.41
C GLN A 55 16.63 3.48 -5.23
N VAL A 56 15.44 3.05 -4.80
CA VAL A 56 14.15 3.48 -5.36
C VAL A 56 13.64 4.68 -4.57
N ASP A 57 13.25 5.74 -5.27
CA ASP A 57 12.61 6.90 -4.67
C ASP A 57 11.16 6.57 -4.30
N ASN A 58 10.89 6.49 -2.99
CA ASN A 58 9.56 6.20 -2.45
C ASN A 58 8.51 7.22 -2.90
N GLY A 59 8.86 8.51 -2.96
CA GLY A 59 7.94 9.58 -3.37
C GLY A 59 7.56 9.46 -4.84
N ALA A 60 8.53 9.16 -5.71
CA ALA A 60 8.29 8.91 -7.13
C ALA A 60 7.42 7.65 -7.34
N ALA A 61 7.65 6.58 -6.56
CA ALA A 61 6.85 5.37 -6.61
C ALA A 61 5.40 5.63 -6.16
N GLN A 62 5.21 6.38 -5.07
CA GLN A 62 3.90 6.79 -4.57
C GLN A 62 3.15 7.67 -5.59
N GLN A 63 3.82 8.65 -6.21
CA GLN A 63 3.21 9.49 -7.23
C GLN A 63 2.76 8.66 -8.43
N ARG A 64 3.59 7.71 -8.89
CA ARG A 64 3.21 6.82 -9.99
C ARG A 64 2.01 5.94 -9.65
N LEU A 65 1.91 5.47 -8.40
CA LEU A 65 0.74 4.72 -7.93
C LEU A 65 -0.51 5.60 -7.89
N ASP A 66 -0.41 6.84 -7.43
CA ASP A 66 -1.53 7.81 -7.46
C ASP A 66 -2.03 8.02 -8.90
N ASP A 67 -1.12 8.18 -9.86
CA ASP A 67 -1.47 8.34 -11.28
C ASP A 67 -2.20 7.10 -11.83
N VAL A 68 -1.70 5.89 -11.51
CA VAL A 68 -2.34 4.63 -11.94
C VAL A 68 -3.71 4.45 -11.29
N LEU A 69 -3.86 4.81 -10.02
CA LEU A 69 -5.11 4.68 -9.28
C LEU A 69 -6.18 5.72 -9.69
N ARG A 70 -5.81 6.77 -10.42
CA ARG A 70 -6.77 7.76 -10.96
C ARG A 70 -7.28 7.45 -12.36
N ALA A 71 -6.63 6.51 -13.07
CA ALA A 71 -6.91 6.18 -14.46
C ALA A 71 -8.18 5.33 -14.61
#